data_AF-A0A8J8FQY1-F1
#
_entry.id   AF-A0A8J8FQY1-F1
#
_cell.length_a   1.000
_cell.length_b   1.000
_cell.length_c   1.000
_cell.angle_alpha   90.00
_cell.angle_beta   90.00
_cell.angle_gamma   90.00
#
_symmetry.space_group_name_H-M   'P 1'
#
loop_
_entity.id
_entity.type
_entity.pdbx_description
1 polymer ?
#
loop_
_entity_poly.entity_id
_entity_poly.type
_entity_poly.pdbx_seq_one_letter_code
_entity_poly.pdbx_strand_id
1 'polypeptide(L)'
;SGSTDKQLKALNNKVKRLTMPGFVLQDRSDYLKVHFNQLKEQDPNAELLTAWLDFSAMKYQAQPEVKDKNTAPSHDTKSEWLLQPKPQPKGWIVPIMTGYKAISESYSAGEVADTRDDYSPTCFVEAVHSIGEWKSMHRISNINEMIWRYQYENDWYLCVQNNKESQNKEQAIIETETIDFEAALNL
;
A
#
# COMPACT_ATOMS: atom_id res chain seq x y z
N SER A 1 9.22 -29.74 -14.73
CA SER A 1 8.75 -28.89 -13.62
C SER A 1 9.84 -28.56 -12.58
N GLY A 2 10.73 -29.49 -12.15
CA GLY A 2 11.72 -29.20 -11.09
C GLY A 2 12.89 -28.25 -11.40
N SER A 3 13.10 -27.84 -12.65
CA SER A 3 14.19 -26.91 -13.03
C SER A 3 13.84 -25.44 -12.72
N THR A 4 12.59 -25.05 -13.00
CA THR A 4 12.11 -23.66 -12.92
C THR A 4 12.08 -23.15 -11.47
N ASP A 5 11.59 -23.94 -10.52
CA ASP A 5 11.53 -23.54 -9.11
C ASP A 5 12.93 -23.35 -8.49
N LYS A 6 13.87 -24.20 -8.89
CA LYS A 6 15.26 -24.11 -8.45
C LYS A 6 15.93 -22.85 -9.01
N GLN A 7 15.67 -22.51 -10.26
CA GLN A 7 16.15 -21.28 -10.88
C GLN A 7 15.57 -20.03 -10.19
N LEU A 8 14.26 -20.02 -9.92
CA LEU A 8 13.59 -18.91 -9.22
C LEU A 8 14.17 -18.70 -7.81
N LYS A 9 14.40 -19.79 -7.07
CA LYS A 9 15.03 -19.73 -5.74
C LYS A 9 16.46 -19.18 -5.80
N ALA A 10 17.24 -19.59 -6.81
CA ALA A 10 18.60 -19.09 -6.99
C ALA A 10 18.62 -17.59 -7.33
N LEU A 11 17.71 -17.15 -8.20
CA LEU A 11 17.51 -15.74 -8.53
C LEU A 11 17.13 -14.93 -7.29
N ASN A 12 16.16 -15.41 -6.50
CA ASN A 12 15.72 -14.77 -5.27
C ASN A 12 16.87 -14.56 -4.29
N ASN A 13 17.70 -15.59 -4.09
CA ASN A 13 18.87 -15.50 -3.21
C ASN A 13 19.93 -14.52 -3.74
N LYS A 14 20.15 -14.48 -5.06
CA LYS A 14 21.11 -13.57 -5.69
C LYS A 14 20.69 -12.11 -5.48
N VAL A 15 19.44 -11.77 -5.76
CA VAL A 15 18.94 -10.40 -5.60
C VAL A 15 18.93 -9.99 -4.12
N LYS A 16 18.52 -10.86 -3.20
CA LYS A 16 18.63 -10.59 -1.76
C LYS A 16 20.05 -10.21 -1.37
N ARG A 17 21.05 -10.98 -1.81
CA ARG A 17 22.45 -10.68 -1.52
C ARG A 17 22.89 -9.31 -2.06
N LEU A 18 22.43 -8.94 -3.26
CA LEU A 18 22.79 -7.67 -3.89
C LEU A 18 22.09 -6.45 -3.27
N THR A 19 20.94 -6.65 -2.64
CA THR A 19 20.10 -5.58 -2.09
C THR A 19 20.17 -5.49 -0.57
N MET A 20 20.93 -6.36 0.10
CA MET A 20 21.19 -6.27 1.54
C MET A 20 22.34 -5.30 1.83
N PRO A 21 22.27 -4.50 2.92
CA PRO A 21 21.26 -4.50 3.98
C PRO A 21 20.09 -3.50 3.73
N GLY A 22 19.48 -3.53 2.56
CA GLY A 22 18.35 -2.66 2.21
C GLY A 22 16.99 -3.11 2.73
N PHE A 23 16.03 -2.22 2.57
CA PHE A 23 14.61 -2.39 2.86
C PHE A 23 13.82 -2.13 1.59
N VAL A 24 12.73 -2.86 1.42
CA VAL A 24 11.78 -2.63 0.33
C VAL A 24 10.49 -2.04 0.89
N LEU A 25 9.91 -1.12 0.14
CA LEU A 25 8.60 -0.57 0.42
C LEU A 25 7.55 -1.54 -0.10
N GLN A 26 6.77 -2.13 0.79
CA GLN A 26 5.70 -3.06 0.46
C GLN A 26 4.32 -2.40 0.62
N ASP A 27 3.42 -2.55 -0.34
CA ASP A 27 2.03 -2.08 -0.21
C ASP A 27 1.33 -2.76 0.97
N ARG A 28 0.61 -1.95 1.75
CA ARG A 28 -0.19 -2.38 2.89
C ARG A 28 -1.57 -1.73 2.91
N SER A 29 -2.14 -1.52 1.71
CA SER A 29 -3.52 -1.06 1.58
C SER A 29 -4.52 -1.95 2.35
N ASP A 30 -4.20 -3.23 2.54
CA ASP A 30 -4.96 -4.18 3.38
C ASP A 30 -5.02 -3.77 4.86
N TYR A 31 -3.91 -3.31 5.44
CA TYR A 31 -3.90 -2.86 6.84
C TYR A 31 -4.75 -1.60 7.04
N LEU A 32 -4.76 -0.71 6.05
CA LEU A 32 -5.59 0.49 6.08
C LEU A 32 -7.08 0.13 6.02
N LYS A 33 -7.46 -0.81 5.13
CA LYS A 33 -8.84 -1.30 5.02
C LYS A 33 -9.33 -1.91 6.33
N VAL A 34 -8.51 -2.76 6.97
CA VAL A 34 -8.85 -3.40 8.25
C VAL A 34 -9.05 -2.34 9.34
N HIS A 35 -8.13 -1.39 9.49
CA HIS A 35 -8.23 -0.33 10.49
C HIS A 35 -9.45 0.57 10.26
N PHE A 36 -9.71 0.96 9.01
CA PHE A 36 -10.88 1.76 8.67
C PHE A 36 -12.21 1.06 9.04
N ASN A 37 -12.31 -0.24 8.77
CA ASN A 37 -13.49 -1.02 9.15
C ASN A 37 -13.66 -1.08 10.67
N GLN A 38 -12.58 -1.29 11.43
CA GLN A 38 -12.61 -1.27 12.90
C GLN A 38 -13.03 0.10 13.46
N LEU A 39 -12.57 1.20 12.83
CA LEU A 39 -13.02 2.54 13.20
C LEU A 39 -14.51 2.74 12.91
N LYS A 40 -15.00 2.25 11.77
CA LYS A 40 -16.42 2.32 11.41
C LYS A 40 -17.34 1.55 12.35
N GLU A 41 -16.86 0.45 12.95
CA GLU A 41 -17.59 -0.28 13.98
C GLU A 41 -17.77 0.54 15.28
N GLN A 42 -16.81 1.40 15.60
CA GLN A 42 -16.84 2.25 16.80
C GLN A 42 -17.58 3.57 16.56
N ASP A 43 -17.34 4.19 15.40
CA ASP A 43 -17.98 5.41 14.96
C ASP A 43 -18.42 5.28 13.49
N PRO A 44 -19.74 5.18 13.23
CA PRO A 44 -20.27 5.10 11.87
C PRO A 44 -19.87 6.30 10.98
N ASN A 45 -19.54 7.45 11.57
CA ASN A 45 -19.13 8.65 10.83
C ASN A 45 -17.62 8.72 10.58
N ALA A 46 -16.83 7.73 11.00
CA ALA A 46 -15.38 7.76 10.82
C ALA A 46 -14.97 7.92 9.34
N GLU A 47 -14.00 8.79 9.07
CA GLU A 47 -13.50 9.06 7.72
C GLU A 47 -12.26 8.23 7.39
N LEU A 48 -12.09 7.88 6.12
CA LEU A 48 -10.91 7.13 5.65
C LEU A 48 -9.62 7.93 5.87
N LEU A 49 -9.67 9.25 5.73
CA LEU A 49 -8.54 10.14 5.97
C LEU A 49 -8.06 10.05 7.43
N THR A 50 -9.00 9.99 8.39
CA THR A 50 -8.67 9.80 9.81
C THR A 50 -7.98 8.46 10.05
N ALA A 51 -8.51 7.38 9.46
CA ALA A 51 -7.89 6.05 9.54
C ALA A 51 -6.46 6.06 8.97
N TRP A 52 -6.25 6.76 7.85
CA TRP A 52 -4.94 6.91 7.23
C TRP A 52 -3.96 7.72 8.11
N LEU A 53 -4.42 8.82 8.70
CA LEU A 53 -3.63 9.66 9.60
C LEU A 53 -3.22 8.92 10.88
N ASP A 54 -4.02 7.97 11.36
CA ASP A 54 -3.68 7.19 12.56
C ASP A 54 -2.36 6.41 12.43
N PHE A 55 -2.00 6.03 11.20
CA PHE A 55 -0.72 5.38 10.94
C PHE A 55 0.48 6.33 11.10
N SER A 56 0.31 7.64 10.89
CA SER A 56 1.38 8.64 11.03
C SER A 56 1.34 9.41 12.35
N ALA A 57 0.15 9.63 12.93
CA ALA A 57 -0.06 10.41 14.13
C ALA A 57 0.50 9.77 15.42
N MET A 58 1.19 10.56 16.23
CA MET A 58 1.62 10.16 17.58
C MET A 58 0.56 10.60 18.58
N LYS A 59 -0.23 9.65 19.10
CA LYS A 59 -1.34 9.93 20.00
C LYS A 59 -0.94 9.62 21.45
N TYR A 60 -1.29 10.50 22.38
CA TYR A 60 -1.13 10.27 23.81
C TYR A 60 -2.49 10.35 24.49
N GLN A 61 -2.71 9.51 25.50
CA GLN A 61 -3.93 9.54 26.32
C GLN A 61 -3.54 9.64 27.79
N ALA A 62 -4.17 10.56 28.51
CA ALA A 62 -4.02 10.67 29.95
C ALA A 62 -4.69 9.47 30.64
N GLN A 63 -3.93 8.77 31.47
CA GLN A 63 -4.41 7.71 32.35
C GLN A 63 -4.26 8.16 33.81
N PRO A 64 -5.34 8.19 34.60
CA PRO A 64 -5.27 8.63 35.98
C PRO A 64 -4.52 7.62 36.85
N GLU A 65 -3.60 8.11 37.69
CA GLU A 65 -2.85 7.33 38.67
C GLU A 65 -3.76 7.05 39.89
N VAL A 66 -4.61 6.02 39.80
CA VAL A 66 -5.46 5.60 40.93
C VAL A 66 -4.77 4.50 41.74
N LYS A 67 -4.55 4.73 43.04
CA LYS A 67 -3.92 3.75 43.96
C LYS A 67 -4.81 2.53 44.23
N ASP A 68 -6.13 2.70 44.16
CA ASP A 68 -7.13 1.65 44.33
C ASP A 68 -8.06 1.59 43.12
N LYS A 69 -8.21 0.41 42.50
CA LYS A 69 -9.04 0.22 41.29
C LYS A 69 -10.53 0.54 41.48
N ASN A 70 -11.00 0.71 42.71
CA ASN A 70 -12.40 0.97 43.05
C ASN A 70 -12.71 2.45 43.32
N THR A 71 -11.71 3.35 43.26
CA THR A 71 -11.94 4.79 43.47
C THR A 71 -12.06 5.49 42.13
N ALA A 72 -13.17 6.20 41.90
CA ALA A 72 -13.31 7.02 40.70
C ALA A 72 -12.30 8.18 40.73
N PRO A 73 -11.57 8.43 39.64
CA PRO A 73 -10.63 9.55 39.57
C PRO A 73 -11.37 10.89 39.67
N SER A 74 -10.85 11.80 40.49
CA SER A 74 -11.32 13.19 40.58
C SER A 74 -10.53 14.09 39.62
N HIS A 75 -11.01 15.32 39.39
CA HIS A 75 -10.34 16.32 38.54
C HIS A 75 -8.89 16.65 38.97
N ASP A 76 -8.55 16.42 40.24
CA ASP A 76 -7.22 16.70 40.81
C ASP A 76 -6.34 15.44 40.88
N THR A 77 -6.79 14.33 40.28
CA THR A 77 -6.02 13.08 40.26
C THR A 77 -4.87 13.21 39.28
N LYS A 78 -3.64 13.04 39.78
CA LYS A 78 -2.43 13.01 38.96
C LYS A 78 -2.60 11.98 37.83
N SER A 79 -2.24 12.37 36.61
CA SER A 79 -2.39 11.54 35.42
C SER A 79 -1.06 11.37 34.71
N GLU A 80 -0.83 10.17 34.19
CA GLU A 80 0.30 9.84 33.33
C GLU A 80 -0.16 9.88 31.86
N TRP A 81 0.62 10.53 30.98
CA TRP A 81 0.34 10.55 29.55
C TRP A 81 1.00 9.35 28.88
N LEU A 82 0.20 8.37 28.46
CA LEU A 82 0.71 7.17 27.80
C LEU A 82 0.53 7.26 26.29
N LEU A 83 1.62 6.92 25.58
CA LEU A 83 1.61 6.79 24.13
C LEU A 83 0.63 5.68 23.73
N GLN A 84 -0.30 6.02 22.85
CA GLN A 84 -1.23 5.06 22.29
C GLN A 84 -0.55 4.23 21.19
N PRO A 85 -0.81 2.92 21.14
CA PRO A 85 -0.25 2.07 20.10
C PRO A 85 -0.77 2.50 18.72
N LYS A 86 0.08 2.37 17.71
CA LYS A 86 -0.31 2.51 16.31
C LYS A 86 -1.30 1.40 15.92
N PRO A 87 -2.17 1.63 14.92
CA PRO A 87 -3.11 0.61 14.45
C PRO A 87 -2.45 -0.72 14.10
N GLN A 88 -1.25 -0.66 13.51
CA GLN A 88 -0.39 -1.82 13.31
C GLN A 88 0.89 -1.68 14.15
N PRO A 89 1.01 -2.36 15.30
CA PRO A 89 2.15 -2.18 16.21
C PRO A 89 3.43 -2.88 15.74
N LYS A 90 3.32 -3.77 14.74
CA LYS A 90 4.45 -4.52 14.19
C LYS A 90 4.82 -4.00 12.80
N GLY A 91 6.10 -3.70 12.61
CA GLY A 91 6.63 -3.21 11.35
C GLY A 91 6.77 -1.69 11.33
N TRP A 92 7.26 -1.17 10.21
CA TRP A 92 7.47 0.25 10.01
C TRP A 92 6.53 0.74 8.92
N ILE A 93 5.38 1.25 9.32
CA ILE A 93 4.33 1.71 8.41
C ILE A 93 4.53 3.19 8.10
N VAL A 94 4.40 3.54 6.83
CA VAL A 94 4.51 4.91 6.33
C VAL A 94 3.32 5.25 5.43
N PRO A 95 2.76 6.47 5.54
CA PRO A 95 1.82 6.96 4.53
C PRO A 95 2.53 7.14 3.19
N ILE A 96 1.88 6.75 2.11
CA ILE A 96 2.40 6.86 0.75
C ILE A 96 1.31 7.35 -0.20
N MET A 97 1.73 7.97 -1.28
CA MET A 97 0.90 8.23 -2.45
C MET A 97 1.11 7.07 -3.43
N THR A 98 0.03 6.43 -3.87
CA THR A 98 0.11 5.28 -4.78
C THR A 98 -0.33 5.63 -6.19
N GLY A 99 -0.82 6.84 -6.43
CA GLY A 99 -1.17 7.28 -7.78
C GLY A 99 -2.18 8.40 -7.77
N TYR A 100 -3.04 8.38 -8.78
CA TYR A 100 -3.97 9.44 -9.08
C TYR A 100 -5.33 8.90 -9.48
N LYS A 101 -6.37 9.70 -9.27
CA LYS A 101 -7.73 9.45 -9.76
C LYS A 101 -8.20 10.66 -10.56
N ALA A 102 -8.76 10.46 -11.74
CA ALA A 102 -9.30 11.57 -12.52
C ALA A 102 -10.50 12.20 -11.81
N ILE A 103 -10.55 13.53 -11.84
CA ILE A 103 -11.65 14.36 -11.36
C ILE A 103 -12.30 15.17 -12.50
N SER A 104 -11.79 15.00 -13.72
CA SER A 104 -12.36 15.52 -14.96
C SER A 104 -12.39 14.43 -16.01
N GLU A 105 -13.10 14.69 -17.10
CA GLU A 105 -12.93 13.93 -18.34
C GLU A 105 -11.51 14.09 -18.91
N SER A 106 -11.15 13.21 -19.84
CA SER A 106 -9.93 13.32 -20.61
C SER A 106 -10.14 14.27 -21.78
N TYR A 107 -9.46 15.42 -21.73
CA TYR A 107 -9.43 16.40 -22.80
C TYR A 107 -8.46 15.96 -23.90
N SER A 108 -8.85 16.21 -25.15
CA SER A 108 -8.00 16.03 -26.32
C SER A 108 -6.85 17.03 -26.31
N ALA A 109 -5.78 16.70 -27.03
CA ALA A 109 -4.62 17.56 -27.12
C ALA A 109 -5.00 18.94 -27.70
N GLY A 110 -4.53 20.01 -27.05
CA GLY A 110 -4.83 21.40 -27.41
C GLY A 110 -6.12 21.99 -26.83
N GLU A 111 -6.96 21.21 -26.14
CA GLU A 111 -8.15 21.75 -25.45
C GLU A 111 -7.82 22.45 -24.13
N VAL A 112 -6.77 21.97 -23.45
CA VAL A 112 -6.26 22.57 -22.21
C VAL A 112 -5.06 23.45 -22.57
N ALA A 113 -5.09 24.71 -22.15
CA ALA A 113 -3.97 25.63 -22.34
C ALA A 113 -2.79 25.26 -21.43
N ASP A 114 -1.57 25.63 -21.84
CA ASP A 114 -0.33 25.46 -21.06
C ASP A 114 -0.05 24.01 -20.61
N THR A 115 -0.49 23.02 -21.40
CA THR A 115 -0.09 21.62 -21.20
C THR A 115 1.40 21.43 -21.48
N ARG A 116 1.97 20.34 -20.95
CA ARG A 116 3.40 20.03 -21.12
C ARG A 116 3.79 19.80 -22.58
N ASP A 117 2.85 19.29 -23.37
CA ASP A 117 2.97 19.05 -24.80
C ASP A 117 1.60 19.17 -25.49
N ASP A 118 1.61 19.25 -26.82
CA ASP A 118 0.45 19.53 -27.68
C ASP A 118 -0.14 18.28 -28.34
N TYR A 119 0.28 17.09 -27.94
CA TYR A 119 -0.16 15.82 -28.53
C TYR A 119 -0.71 14.80 -27.53
N SER A 120 -0.44 14.96 -26.24
CA SER A 120 -0.95 14.05 -25.20
C SER A 120 -2.32 14.52 -24.67
N PRO A 121 -3.32 13.63 -24.60
CA PRO A 121 -4.55 13.90 -23.86
C PRO A 121 -4.25 14.24 -22.39
N THR A 122 -5.05 15.13 -21.81
CA THR A 122 -4.84 15.63 -20.45
C THR A 122 -6.13 15.50 -19.63
N CYS A 123 -6.02 15.11 -18.37
CA CYS A 123 -7.11 15.17 -17.40
C CYS A 123 -6.61 15.76 -16.08
N PHE A 124 -7.51 16.38 -15.32
CA PHE A 124 -7.24 16.80 -13.95
C PHE A 124 -7.41 15.61 -13.02
N VAL A 125 -6.51 15.51 -12.05
CA VAL A 125 -6.45 14.36 -11.14
C VAL A 125 -6.28 14.80 -9.68
N GLU A 126 -6.71 13.94 -8.76
CA GLU A 126 -6.42 14.04 -7.33
C GLU A 126 -5.47 12.93 -6.88
N ALA A 127 -4.78 13.17 -5.75
CA ALA A 127 -3.83 12.24 -5.17
C ALA A 127 -4.52 11.06 -4.48
N VAL A 128 -4.11 9.83 -4.81
CA VAL A 128 -4.55 8.61 -4.13
C VAL A 128 -3.55 8.24 -3.06
N HIS A 129 -4.04 8.11 -1.82
CA HIS A 129 -3.24 7.83 -0.64
C HIS A 129 -3.43 6.38 -0.18
N SER A 130 -2.35 5.77 0.26
CA SER A 130 -2.30 4.43 0.86
C SER A 130 -1.25 4.41 1.97
N ILE A 131 -0.96 3.23 2.49
CA ILE A 131 0.15 2.99 3.41
C ILE A 131 1.07 1.91 2.86
N GLY A 132 2.36 2.04 3.16
CA GLY A 132 3.37 1.04 2.86
C GLY A 132 4.12 0.61 4.13
N GLU A 133 4.73 -0.57 4.09
CA GLU A 133 5.62 -1.08 5.13
C GLU A 133 7.06 -1.12 4.60
N TRP A 134 7.99 -0.49 5.30
CA TRP A 134 9.42 -0.74 5.09
C TRP A 134 9.79 -2.10 5.65
N LYS A 135 10.05 -3.06 4.76
CA LYS A 135 10.34 -4.46 5.11
C LYS A 135 11.75 -4.83 4.70
N SER A 136 12.50 -5.42 5.62
CA SER A 136 13.87 -5.86 5.35
C SER A 136 13.91 -6.92 4.24
N MET A 137 14.89 -6.83 3.34
CA MET A 137 15.11 -7.81 2.26
C MET A 137 15.26 -9.26 2.76
N HIS A 138 15.74 -9.45 3.99
CA HIS A 138 15.80 -10.77 4.62
C HIS A 138 14.42 -11.45 4.75
N ARG A 139 13.36 -10.65 4.93
CA ARG A 139 11.97 -11.12 5.19
C ARG A 139 11.15 -11.32 3.91
N ILE A 140 11.72 -11.07 2.74
CA ILE A 140 11.01 -11.20 1.45
C ILE A 140 11.09 -12.64 0.97
N SER A 141 9.96 -13.29 0.70
CA SER A 141 9.91 -14.66 0.17
C SER A 141 10.04 -14.70 -1.35
N ASN A 142 9.36 -13.78 -2.03
CA ASN A 142 9.25 -13.70 -3.47
C ASN A 142 9.51 -12.27 -3.94
N ILE A 143 10.40 -12.11 -4.91
CA ILE A 143 10.76 -10.80 -5.47
C ILE A 143 9.62 -10.22 -6.30
N ASN A 144 8.78 -11.04 -6.90
CA ASN A 144 7.66 -10.52 -7.68
C ASN A 144 6.65 -9.76 -6.80
N GLU A 145 6.62 -10.04 -5.50
CA GLU A 145 5.77 -9.32 -4.53
C GLU A 145 6.32 -7.93 -4.16
N MET A 146 7.55 -7.59 -4.55
CA MET A 146 8.17 -6.31 -4.21
C MET A 146 8.20 -5.31 -5.37
N ILE A 147 7.84 -5.72 -6.58
CA ILE A 147 7.88 -4.85 -7.77
C ILE A 147 6.57 -4.08 -7.87
N TRP A 148 6.67 -2.76 -7.85
CA TRP A 148 5.56 -1.85 -8.12
C TRP A 148 5.30 -1.78 -9.62
N ARG A 149 4.03 -1.83 -10.02
CA ARG A 149 3.57 -1.82 -11.41
C ARG A 149 2.46 -0.79 -11.57
N TYR A 150 2.52 -0.06 -12.68
CA TYR A 150 1.42 0.82 -13.05
C TYR A 150 0.23 0.00 -13.51
N GLN A 151 -0.94 0.37 -13.02
CA GLN A 151 -2.24 -0.17 -13.40
C GLN A 151 -3.16 1.01 -13.71
N TYR A 152 -3.87 0.90 -14.83
CA TYR A 152 -4.85 1.88 -15.25
C TYR A 152 -6.20 1.20 -15.50
N GLU A 153 -7.22 1.63 -14.79
CA GLU A 153 -8.59 1.11 -14.94
C GLU A 153 -9.60 2.18 -14.50
N ASN A 154 -10.59 2.52 -15.34
CA ASN A 154 -11.73 3.38 -15.00
C ASN A 154 -11.33 4.67 -14.25
N ASP A 155 -10.49 5.50 -14.87
CA ASP A 155 -9.99 6.78 -14.32
C ASP A 155 -9.01 6.67 -13.13
N TRP A 156 -8.62 5.46 -12.74
CA TRP A 156 -7.59 5.23 -11.74
C TRP A 156 -6.24 5.03 -12.40
N TYR A 157 -5.26 5.87 -12.07
CA TYR A 157 -3.87 5.77 -12.50
C TYR A 157 -3.02 5.40 -11.30
N LEU A 158 -2.94 4.10 -11.00
CA LEU A 158 -2.32 3.60 -9.78
C LEU A 158 -0.97 2.94 -10.06
N CYS A 159 -0.13 2.96 -9.06
CA CYS A 159 1.09 2.17 -8.95
C CYS A 159 0.89 1.25 -7.74
N VAL A 160 0.83 -0.05 -7.98
CA VAL A 160 0.53 -1.06 -6.95
C VAL A 160 1.50 -2.23 -7.03
N GLN A 161 1.64 -2.97 -5.94
CA GLN A 161 2.31 -4.27 -5.96
C GLN A 161 1.27 -5.38 -6.13
N ASN A 162 1.66 -6.48 -6.80
CA ASN A 162 0.77 -7.60 -7.06
C ASN A 162 0.24 -8.19 -5.74
N ASN A 163 -1.02 -7.86 -5.43
CA ASN A 163 -1.79 -8.52 -4.40
C ASN A 163 -2.31 -9.84 -4.97
N LYS A 164 -2.50 -10.86 -4.12
CA LYS A 164 -2.86 -12.23 -4.56
C LYS A 164 -4.14 -12.29 -5.43
N GLU A 165 -4.99 -11.27 -5.38
CA GLU A 165 -6.19 -11.13 -6.22
C GLU A 165 -5.88 -10.77 -7.67
N SER A 166 -4.85 -9.96 -7.93
CA SER A 166 -4.42 -9.62 -9.29
C SER A 166 -3.82 -10.84 -10.01
N GLN A 167 -3.19 -11.76 -9.28
CA GLN A 167 -2.66 -12.99 -9.84
C GLN A 167 -3.75 -13.88 -10.45
N ASN A 168 -4.95 -13.92 -9.87
CA ASN A 168 -6.07 -14.71 -10.41
C ASN A 168 -6.62 -14.12 -11.73
N LYS A 169 -6.64 -12.79 -11.88
CA LYS A 169 -7.02 -12.14 -13.15
C LYS A 169 -5.92 -12.24 -14.21
N GLU A 170 -4.66 -12.06 -13.80
CA GLU A 170 -3.49 -12.13 -14.68
C GLU A 170 -3.22 -13.56 -15.15
N GLN A 171 -3.44 -14.60 -14.32
CA GLN A 171 -3.36 -16.01 -14.76
C GLN A 171 -4.43 -16.39 -15.79
N ALA A 172 -5.66 -15.88 -15.67
CA ALA A 172 -6.70 -16.10 -16.67
C ALA A 172 -6.38 -15.44 -18.03
N ILE A 173 -5.72 -14.28 -18.01
CA ILE A 173 -5.28 -13.57 -19.21
C ILE A 173 -4.05 -14.27 -19.82
N ILE A 174 -3.06 -14.65 -19.00
CA ILE A 174 -1.85 -15.35 -19.43
C ILE A 174 -2.18 -16.75 -19.99
N GLU A 175 -3.15 -17.49 -19.43
CA GLU A 175 -3.62 -18.76 -20.03
C GLU A 175 -4.24 -18.58 -21.42
N THR A 176 -4.78 -17.39 -21.71
CA THR A 176 -5.35 -17.06 -23.04
C THR A 176 -4.26 -16.62 -24.03
N GLU A 177 -3.17 -16.00 -23.55
CA GLU A 177 -2.06 -15.49 -24.39
C GLU A 177 -0.85 -16.44 -24.52
N THR A 178 -0.69 -17.42 -23.63
CA THR A 178 0.45 -18.38 -23.64
C THR A 178 0.35 -19.47 -24.71
N ILE A 179 -0.64 -19.42 -25.60
CA ILE A 179 -0.71 -20.33 -26.75
C ILE A 179 0.34 -19.95 -27.83
N ASP A 180 1.01 -18.78 -27.78
CA ASP A 180 1.91 -18.36 -28.87
C ASP A 180 3.22 -17.67 -28.45
N PHE A 181 3.89 -18.14 -27.40
CA PHE A 181 5.23 -17.65 -27.03
C PHE A 181 6.38 -18.58 -27.48
N GLU A 182 6.13 -19.88 -27.67
CA GLU A 182 7.14 -20.84 -28.17
C GLU A 182 7.41 -20.69 -29.68
N ALA A 183 6.47 -20.16 -30.46
CA ALA A 183 6.65 -19.94 -31.90
C ALA A 183 7.52 -18.71 -32.22
N ALA A 184 7.55 -17.70 -31.34
CA ALA A 184 8.24 -16.42 -31.57
C ALA A 184 9.74 -16.44 -31.22
N LEU A 185 10.25 -17.50 -30.60
CA LEU A 185 11.65 -17.64 -30.17
C LEU A 185 12.47 -18.64 -30.99
N ASN A 186 11.89 -19.20 -32.07
CA ASN A 186 12.59 -20.03 -33.05
C ASN A 186 12.67 -19.37 -34.44
N LEU A 187 13.14 -18.13 -34.49
CA LEU A 187 13.73 -17.50 -35.69
C LEU A 187 15.05 -16.80 -35.31
#